data_AF-A0AAD5NFS1-F1
#
_entry.id   AF-A0AAD5NFS1-F1
#
_cell.length_a   1.000
_cell.length_b   1.000
_cell.length_c   1.000
_cell.angle_alpha   90.00
_cell.angle_beta   90.00
_cell.angle_gamma   90.00
#
_symmetry.space_group_name_H-M   'P 1'
#
loop_
_entity.id
_entity.type
_entity.pdbx_description
1 polymer ?
#
loop_
_entity_poly.entity_id
_entity_poly.type
_entity_poly.pdbx_seq_one_letter_code
_entity_poly.pdbx_strand_id
1 'polypeptide(L)'
;MSFWNIDLFAKGKLVEVSSDEEGFTGAWFVAKVLDHPSTSPTPPDKMKFLVEYESLLCQDGSKLLTETVDFKFLRPQPPPPSYDEQHKFQVNDLVDAFYNDGWWIGVVSEVFKKDEPLQYSVLFKNPSHMVTFKPSELRLHLEWVGDKWVKPQKQQNKTNSKGREKRGKQKEAESSSQRRKKGKHVKSSLKGKENDVADKMIVEDSITIGVESTITGDTTEKVTEFSDTASKTKDIDMANMPDDDMIDVDELLSICSPTNVVDSRAATVDSSTYENQNLQFLESSPVLKFVRSLEEFQLIPQKPHFSPLGECEAVCREGLVIKHMMTFVNVMKETSKIQVNTSRSIIDSLLKCLPELESHGFDVKELQSRLLKLQSMKASLEQLETKWNDVKCEIKIRTSEGTKIKAELDDATKEIEVLEEKMEVAEEKKKRLLSLNEEINSKIATLKSRDDLIGEDIQKVQHNIASLAISPWK
;
A
#
# COMPACT_ATOMS: atom_id res chain seq x y z
N MET A 1 26.47 15.92 3.36
CA MET A 1 26.98 15.77 1.99
C MET A 1 28.30 16.52 1.85
N SER A 2 29.17 16.08 0.96
CA SER A 2 30.18 16.98 0.37
C SER A 2 29.51 17.87 -0.69
N PHE A 3 30.10 19.03 -1.02
CA PHE A 3 29.57 19.95 -2.06
C PHE A 3 29.53 19.35 -3.48
N TRP A 4 30.04 18.13 -3.68
CA TRP A 4 30.24 17.49 -4.98
C TRP A 4 29.15 16.48 -5.37
N ASN A 5 28.13 16.24 -4.53
CA ASN A 5 27.19 15.13 -4.74
C ASN A 5 25.80 15.52 -5.26
N ILE A 6 25.55 16.81 -5.54
CA ILE A 6 24.26 17.27 -6.08
C ILE A 6 24.03 16.82 -7.53
N ASP A 7 25.11 16.48 -8.26
CA ASP A 7 25.09 15.97 -9.64
C ASP A 7 24.32 14.65 -9.79
N LEU A 8 24.17 13.86 -8.70
CA LEU A 8 23.32 12.66 -8.69
C LEU A 8 21.83 12.99 -8.77
N PHE A 9 21.43 14.19 -8.33
CA PHE A 9 20.07 14.69 -8.27
C PHE A 9 19.86 15.89 -9.20
N ALA A 10 20.72 16.05 -10.21
CA ALA A 10 20.59 17.09 -11.23
C ALA A 10 19.35 16.86 -12.12
N LYS A 11 18.83 17.94 -12.71
CA LYS A 11 17.70 17.90 -13.64
C LYS A 11 17.90 16.86 -14.76
N GLY A 12 16.93 15.96 -14.93
CA GLY A 12 16.94 14.84 -15.87
C GLY A 12 17.55 13.54 -15.33
N LYS A 13 18.06 13.49 -14.10
CA LYS A 13 18.50 12.24 -13.45
C LYS A 13 17.31 11.40 -12.99
N LEU A 14 17.48 10.08 -13.02
CA LEU A 14 16.58 9.14 -12.35
C LEU A 14 17.03 8.94 -10.90
N VAL A 15 16.04 8.95 -10.02
CA VAL A 15 16.14 8.85 -8.56
C VAL A 15 15.07 7.89 -8.06
N GLU A 16 15.16 7.48 -6.81
CA GLU A 16 14.08 6.78 -6.12
C GLU A 16 13.56 7.65 -4.97
N VAL A 17 12.23 7.68 -4.86
CA VAL A 17 11.45 8.48 -3.91
C VAL A 17 10.78 7.53 -2.90
N SER A 18 10.80 7.90 -1.63
CA SER A 18 10.04 7.25 -0.56
C SER A 18 9.01 8.22 0.05
N SER A 19 8.05 7.71 0.82
CA SER A 19 7.10 8.51 1.60
C SER A 19 7.05 8.00 3.04
N ASP A 20 6.77 8.90 4.00
CA ASP A 20 6.43 8.56 5.38
C ASP A 20 4.91 8.52 5.64
N GLU A 21 4.10 8.62 4.58
CA GLU A 21 2.66 8.38 4.61
C GLU A 21 2.30 6.92 4.93
N GLU A 22 1.14 6.75 5.57
CA GLU A 22 0.61 5.43 5.90
C GLU A 22 0.26 4.64 4.62
N GLY A 23 0.63 3.36 4.60
CA GLY A 23 0.54 2.51 3.41
C GLY A 23 1.77 2.57 2.48
N PHE A 24 2.50 3.68 2.41
CA PHE A 24 3.70 3.82 1.54
C PHE A 24 5.05 3.64 2.27
N THR A 25 5.03 3.52 3.60
CA THR A 25 6.23 3.32 4.42
C THR A 25 7.02 2.08 3.99
N GLY A 26 8.21 2.30 3.42
CA GLY A 26 9.10 1.23 2.93
C GLY A 26 8.98 0.90 1.43
N ALA A 27 8.21 1.67 0.67
CA ALA A 27 8.23 1.67 -0.79
C ALA A 27 9.25 2.68 -1.34
N TRP A 28 9.79 2.36 -2.52
CA TRP A 28 10.68 3.23 -3.31
C TRP A 28 10.19 3.30 -4.76
N PHE A 29 9.65 4.45 -5.17
CA PHE A 29 9.13 4.67 -6.52
C PHE A 29 10.20 5.34 -7.39
N VAL A 30 10.32 4.91 -8.65
CA VAL A 30 11.29 5.52 -9.58
C VAL A 30 10.72 6.83 -10.12
N ALA A 31 11.52 7.89 -10.06
CA ALA A 31 11.15 9.20 -10.55
C ALA A 31 12.32 9.92 -11.22
N LYS A 32 12.00 10.95 -11.99
CA LYS A 32 12.92 11.76 -12.76
C LYS A 32 12.91 13.19 -12.22
N VAL A 33 14.09 13.75 -11.93
CA VAL A 33 14.19 15.13 -11.43
C VAL A 33 13.81 16.11 -12.53
N LEU A 34 12.67 16.79 -12.38
CA LEU A 34 12.26 17.90 -13.23
C LEU A 34 12.89 19.22 -12.78
N ASP A 35 13.09 19.44 -11.48
CA ASP A 35 13.85 20.59 -10.99
C ASP A 35 14.47 20.35 -9.61
N HIS A 36 15.45 21.19 -9.26
CA HIS A 36 16.31 21.04 -8.09
C HIS A 36 16.59 22.41 -7.45
N PRO A 37 16.91 22.49 -6.15
CA PRO A 37 17.06 23.77 -5.48
C PRO A 37 18.32 24.48 -6.00
N SER A 38 18.15 25.76 -6.37
CA SER A 38 19.21 26.61 -6.93
C SER A 38 20.46 26.66 -6.04
N THR A 39 21.64 26.72 -6.67
CA THR A 39 23.01 26.53 -6.12
C THR A 39 23.43 27.51 -5.01
N SER A 40 22.51 28.36 -4.54
CA SER A 40 22.58 28.98 -3.22
C SER A 40 22.79 27.95 -2.10
N PRO A 41 23.43 28.32 -0.97
CA PRO A 41 23.71 27.40 0.14
C PRO A 41 22.46 27.11 0.99
N THR A 42 21.49 26.41 0.40
CA THR A 42 20.35 25.80 1.11
C THR A 42 20.86 24.60 1.93
N PRO A 43 20.53 24.47 3.23
CA PRO A 43 20.93 23.30 4.00
C PRO A 43 20.05 22.07 3.62
N PRO A 44 20.55 20.82 3.74
CA PRO A 44 19.88 19.65 3.16
C PRO A 44 18.46 19.37 3.69
N ASP A 45 18.18 19.76 4.94
CA ASP A 45 16.87 19.68 5.59
C ASP A 45 15.79 20.56 4.92
N LYS A 46 16.19 21.49 4.04
CA LYS A 46 15.31 22.43 3.33
C LYS A 46 15.44 22.33 1.81
N MET A 47 16.21 21.36 1.31
CA MET A 47 16.30 21.06 -0.12
C MET A 47 15.03 20.32 -0.57
N LYS A 48 14.26 20.94 -1.46
CA LYS A 48 13.09 20.35 -2.13
C LYS A 48 13.36 20.22 -3.62
N PHE A 49 12.96 19.09 -4.21
CA PHE A 49 13.12 18.78 -5.63
C PHE A 49 11.75 18.56 -6.27
N LEU A 50 11.58 18.99 -7.52
CA LEU A 50 10.41 18.66 -8.32
C LEU A 50 10.71 17.37 -9.08
N VAL A 51 9.91 16.33 -8.89
CA VAL A 51 10.11 15.01 -9.52
C VAL A 51 8.85 14.56 -10.26
N GLU A 52 9.05 13.82 -11.35
CA GLU A 52 8.02 13.17 -12.18
C GLU A 52 8.21 11.66 -12.09
N TYR A 53 7.22 10.93 -11.58
CA TYR A 53 7.33 9.46 -11.40
C TYR A 53 7.27 8.74 -12.75
N GLU A 54 7.97 7.61 -12.90
CA GLU A 54 7.96 6.84 -14.17
C GLU A 54 6.70 5.99 -14.35
N SER A 55 6.07 5.55 -13.25
CA SER A 55 4.95 4.61 -13.23
C SER A 55 3.65 5.19 -12.64
N LEU A 56 3.74 6.13 -11.69
CA LEU A 56 2.57 6.72 -11.03
C LEU A 56 1.92 7.79 -11.90
N LEU A 57 0.59 7.81 -11.93
CA LEU A 57 -0.24 8.79 -12.65
C LEU A 57 -0.92 9.76 -11.68
N CYS A 58 -1.32 10.93 -12.18
CA CYS A 58 -2.27 11.79 -11.47
C CYS A 58 -3.64 11.11 -11.28
N GLN A 59 -4.46 11.62 -10.34
CA GLN A 59 -5.77 11.06 -9.98
C GLN A 59 -6.77 10.96 -11.15
N ASP A 60 -6.59 11.77 -12.19
CA ASP A 60 -7.37 11.78 -13.43
C ASP A 60 -6.84 10.81 -14.51
N GLY A 61 -5.69 10.16 -14.26
CA GLY A 61 -5.00 9.30 -15.21
C GLY A 61 -4.38 10.02 -16.41
N SER A 62 -4.39 11.36 -16.47
CA SER A 62 -4.08 12.10 -17.72
C SER A 62 -2.58 12.22 -18.02
N LYS A 63 -1.74 12.08 -17.00
CA LYS A 63 -0.29 12.28 -17.06
C LYS A 63 0.40 11.60 -15.88
N LEU A 64 1.73 11.48 -15.96
CA LEU A 64 2.59 11.07 -14.86
C LEU A 64 2.46 12.04 -13.66
N LEU A 65 2.46 11.46 -12.46
CA LEU A 65 2.41 12.20 -11.21
C LEU A 65 3.65 13.08 -11.06
N THR A 66 3.48 14.32 -10.60
CA THR A 66 4.58 15.28 -10.42
C THR A 66 4.46 15.94 -9.04
N GLU A 67 5.52 15.84 -8.22
CA GLU A 67 5.48 16.22 -6.81
C GLU A 67 6.74 16.98 -6.36
N THR A 68 6.61 17.72 -5.26
CA THR A 68 7.72 18.46 -4.64
C THR A 68 8.20 17.76 -3.37
N VAL A 69 9.29 17.01 -3.48
CA VAL A 69 9.77 16.05 -2.49
C VAL A 69 10.96 16.61 -1.69
N ASP A 70 10.98 16.40 -0.37
CA ASP A 70 12.13 16.75 0.48
C ASP A 70 13.32 15.81 0.25
N PHE A 71 14.55 16.34 0.27
CA PHE A 71 15.77 15.57 0.08
C PHE A 71 15.91 14.35 1.02
N LYS A 72 15.31 14.38 2.22
CA LYS A 72 15.29 13.23 3.15
C LYS A 72 14.68 11.95 2.56
N PHE A 73 13.84 12.07 1.55
CA PHE A 73 13.14 10.96 0.90
C PHE A 73 13.79 10.48 -0.41
N LEU A 74 14.86 11.15 -0.86
CA LEU A 74 15.48 10.91 -2.16
C LEU A 74 16.78 10.11 -2.05
N ARG A 75 16.90 9.09 -2.91
CA ARG A 75 18.17 8.39 -3.18
C ARG A 75 18.41 8.36 -4.71
N PRO A 76 19.65 8.23 -5.20
CA PRO A 76 19.87 7.89 -6.61
C PRO A 76 19.25 6.50 -6.91
N GLN A 77 19.18 6.07 -8.16
CA GLN A 77 18.95 4.65 -8.43
C GLN A 77 20.09 3.78 -7.84
N PRO A 78 19.80 2.59 -7.28
CA PRO A 78 20.83 1.64 -6.85
C PRO A 78 21.66 1.14 -8.04
N PRO A 79 22.91 0.70 -7.81
CA PRO A 79 23.71 0.09 -8.86
C PRO A 79 23.00 -1.15 -9.41
N PRO A 80 23.05 -1.39 -10.73
CA PRO A 80 22.45 -2.58 -11.31
C PRO A 80 23.04 -3.84 -10.66
N PRO A 81 22.22 -4.85 -10.32
CA PRO A 81 22.69 -6.05 -9.65
C PRO A 81 23.70 -6.79 -10.53
N SER A 82 24.70 -7.42 -9.90
CA SER A 82 25.56 -8.34 -10.64
C SER A 82 24.75 -9.57 -11.11
N TYR A 83 25.12 -10.14 -12.25
CA TYR A 83 24.42 -11.31 -12.84
C TYR A 83 24.31 -12.50 -11.87
N ASP A 84 25.32 -12.67 -11.00
CA ASP A 84 25.35 -13.66 -9.93
C ASP A 84 24.38 -13.35 -8.77
N GLU A 85 24.11 -12.08 -8.47
CA GLU A 85 23.22 -11.67 -7.38
C GLU A 85 21.73 -11.71 -7.78
N GLN A 86 21.42 -11.39 -9.04
CA GLN A 86 20.04 -11.24 -9.54
C GLN A 86 19.22 -12.56 -9.57
N HIS A 87 19.85 -13.71 -9.34
CA HIS A 87 19.23 -15.04 -9.50
C HIS A 87 19.48 -16.01 -8.32
N LYS A 88 19.98 -15.52 -7.17
CA LYS A 88 20.52 -16.38 -6.09
C LYS A 88 20.13 -15.99 -4.66
N PHE A 89 18.97 -15.36 -4.49
CA PHE A 89 18.44 -15.02 -3.17
C PHE A 89 18.24 -16.25 -2.27
N GLN A 90 18.37 -16.06 -0.96
CA GLN A 90 18.29 -17.08 0.08
C GLN A 90 17.25 -16.69 1.13
N VAL A 91 16.73 -17.67 1.87
CA VAL A 91 15.82 -17.40 3.01
C VAL A 91 16.50 -16.50 4.04
N ASN A 92 15.78 -15.48 4.51
CA ASN A 92 16.24 -14.34 5.32
C ASN A 92 17.14 -13.31 4.60
N ASP A 93 17.26 -13.33 3.27
CA ASP A 93 17.74 -12.16 2.53
C ASP A 93 16.69 -11.04 2.56
N LEU A 94 17.18 -9.81 2.76
CA LEU A 94 16.40 -8.59 2.66
C LEU A 94 16.47 -8.10 1.21
N VAL A 95 15.31 -7.94 0.58
CA VAL A 95 15.15 -7.62 -0.84
C VAL A 95 14.25 -6.41 -1.02
N ASP A 96 14.49 -5.65 -2.08
CA ASP A 96 13.44 -4.82 -2.66
C ASP A 96 12.69 -5.69 -3.69
N ALA A 97 11.37 -5.76 -3.60
CA ALA A 97 10.51 -6.47 -4.55
C ALA A 97 9.67 -5.47 -5.36
N PHE A 98 9.61 -5.65 -6.68
CA PHE A 98 8.82 -4.78 -7.55
C PHE A 98 7.34 -5.20 -7.50
N TYR A 99 6.51 -4.34 -6.92
CA TYR A 99 5.10 -4.61 -6.60
C TYR A 99 4.35 -3.28 -6.57
N ASN A 100 3.09 -3.24 -7.03
CA ASN A 100 2.27 -2.02 -7.08
C ASN A 100 3.08 -0.77 -7.52
N ASP A 101 3.73 -0.87 -8.67
CA ASP A 101 4.48 0.19 -9.35
C ASP A 101 5.71 0.77 -8.60
N GLY A 102 6.12 0.16 -7.49
CA GLY A 102 7.28 0.56 -6.68
C GLY A 102 8.13 -0.62 -6.17
N TRP A 103 9.25 -0.29 -5.53
CA TRP A 103 10.19 -1.25 -4.92
C TRP A 103 9.99 -1.33 -3.40
N TRP A 104 9.43 -2.45 -2.91
CA TRP A 104 9.03 -2.62 -1.51
C TRP A 104 10.01 -3.48 -0.73
N ILE A 105 10.38 -3.04 0.48
CA ILE A 105 11.34 -3.75 1.33
C ILE A 105 10.66 -4.99 1.95
N GLY A 106 11.14 -6.18 1.59
CA GLY A 106 10.63 -7.47 2.06
C GLY A 106 11.73 -8.46 2.43
N VAL A 107 11.36 -9.56 3.10
CA VAL A 107 12.29 -10.64 3.50
C VAL A 107 11.93 -11.92 2.75
N VAL A 108 12.88 -12.55 2.06
CA VAL A 108 12.66 -13.85 1.41
C VAL A 108 12.37 -14.91 2.47
N SER A 109 11.15 -15.45 2.45
CA SER A 109 10.67 -16.49 3.37
C SER A 109 10.93 -17.89 2.81
N GLU A 110 10.66 -18.09 1.51
CA GLU A 110 10.76 -19.40 0.86
C GLU A 110 11.37 -19.30 -0.55
N VAL A 111 11.97 -20.40 -1.02
CA VAL A 111 12.63 -20.48 -2.34
C VAL A 111 12.22 -21.79 -3.03
N PHE A 112 11.37 -21.69 -4.06
CA PHE A 112 10.85 -22.83 -4.81
C PHE A 112 11.83 -23.19 -5.93
N LYS A 113 12.48 -24.35 -5.81
CA LYS A 113 13.59 -24.81 -6.68
C LYS A 113 13.34 -26.13 -7.40
N LYS A 114 12.18 -26.76 -7.22
CA LYS A 114 11.92 -28.11 -7.71
C LYS A 114 11.35 -28.14 -9.13
N ASP A 115 10.62 -27.10 -9.49
CA ASP A 115 9.82 -27.02 -10.70
C ASP A 115 10.10 -25.66 -11.37
N GLU A 116 10.27 -25.63 -12.69
CA GLU A 116 10.50 -24.41 -13.46
C GLU A 116 9.20 -23.59 -13.58
N PRO A 117 9.21 -22.25 -13.41
CA PRO A 117 10.37 -21.39 -13.15
C PRO A 117 10.67 -21.19 -11.65
N LEU A 118 11.95 -20.96 -11.34
CA LEU A 118 12.44 -20.55 -10.01
C LEU A 118 11.65 -19.36 -9.44
N GLN A 119 11.08 -19.53 -8.24
CA GLN A 119 10.25 -18.53 -7.56
C GLN A 119 10.64 -18.31 -6.10
N TYR A 120 10.32 -17.12 -5.59
CA TYR A 120 10.65 -16.66 -4.24
C TYR A 120 9.39 -16.14 -3.54
N SER A 121 9.06 -16.65 -2.36
CA SER A 121 8.03 -16.02 -1.52
C SER A 121 8.66 -14.98 -0.62
N VAL A 122 8.19 -13.74 -0.69
CA VAL A 122 8.70 -12.59 0.07
C VAL A 122 7.64 -12.15 1.08
N LEU A 123 8.04 -12.07 2.35
CA LEU A 123 7.24 -11.55 3.46
C LEU A 123 7.49 -10.04 3.58
N PHE A 124 6.45 -9.24 3.33
CA PHE A 124 6.41 -7.82 3.66
C PHE A 124 6.01 -7.62 5.12
N LYS A 125 6.32 -6.43 5.65
CA LYS A 125 5.94 -6.01 7.01
C LYS A 125 5.16 -4.71 6.91
N ASN A 126 4.05 -4.64 7.66
CA ASN A 126 3.12 -3.50 7.73
C ASN A 126 2.40 -3.20 6.39
N PRO A 127 1.35 -3.96 6.02
CA PRO A 127 0.79 -5.13 6.69
C PRO A 127 1.61 -6.40 6.45
N SER A 128 1.55 -7.35 7.38
CA SER A 128 2.27 -8.63 7.27
C SER A 128 1.59 -9.56 6.27
N HIS A 129 2.14 -9.67 5.06
CA HIS A 129 1.62 -10.54 3.99
C HIS A 129 2.76 -11.13 3.14
N MET A 130 2.49 -12.24 2.45
CA MET A 130 3.45 -12.94 1.59
C MET A 130 3.00 -12.90 0.13
N VAL A 131 3.92 -12.60 -0.78
CA VAL A 131 3.70 -12.59 -2.24
C VAL A 131 4.85 -13.33 -2.93
N THR A 132 4.55 -14.03 -4.03
CA THR A 132 5.53 -14.84 -4.76
C THR A 132 5.99 -14.12 -6.03
N PHE A 133 7.31 -14.02 -6.19
CA PHE A 133 7.99 -13.24 -7.24
C PHE A 133 8.98 -14.09 -8.06
N LYS A 134 9.20 -13.67 -9.31
CA LYS A 134 10.27 -14.16 -10.19
C LYS A 134 11.61 -13.50 -9.83
N PRO A 135 12.76 -14.05 -10.26
CA PRO A 135 14.08 -13.44 -9.98
C PRO A 135 14.21 -12.02 -10.54
N SER A 136 13.61 -11.75 -11.69
CA SER A 136 13.59 -10.44 -12.37
C SER A 136 12.78 -9.36 -11.63
N GLU A 137 11.89 -9.76 -10.72
CA GLU A 137 11.01 -8.88 -9.95
C GLU A 137 11.63 -8.55 -8.57
N LEU A 138 12.82 -9.08 -8.28
CA LEU A 138 13.55 -8.87 -7.02
C LEU A 138 14.94 -8.26 -7.25
N ARG A 139 15.40 -7.47 -6.29
CA ARG A 139 16.80 -7.06 -6.13
C ARG A 139 17.19 -7.09 -4.65
N LEU A 140 18.48 -7.15 -4.35
CA LEU A 140 18.94 -7.06 -2.97
C LEU A 140 18.65 -5.68 -2.40
N HIS A 141 18.12 -5.60 -1.17
CA HIS A 141 17.90 -4.32 -0.53
C HIS A 141 19.25 -3.66 -0.21
N LEU A 142 19.34 -2.36 -0.53
CA LEU A 142 20.49 -1.50 -0.22
C LEU A 142 19.98 -0.21 0.43
N GLU A 143 20.71 0.27 1.43
CA GLU A 143 20.48 1.54 2.10
C GLU A 143 21.39 2.62 1.49
N TRP A 144 20.88 3.84 1.28
CA TRP A 144 21.67 4.99 0.85
C TRP A 144 22.08 5.82 2.07
N VAL A 145 23.33 5.66 2.52
CA VAL A 145 23.82 6.23 3.79
C VAL A 145 25.16 6.92 3.57
N GLY A 146 25.22 8.22 3.87
CA GLY A 146 26.46 8.99 3.84
C GLY A 146 27.12 9.07 2.46
N ASP A 147 26.33 9.44 1.44
CA ASP A 147 26.74 9.52 0.03
C ASP A 147 27.17 8.16 -0.59
N LYS A 148 26.73 7.02 -0.03
CA LYS A 148 27.11 5.66 -0.46
C LYS A 148 25.99 4.63 -0.30
N TRP A 149 26.01 3.60 -1.15
CA TRP A 149 25.21 2.39 -0.98
C TRP A 149 25.83 1.43 0.03
N VAL A 150 25.02 0.93 0.95
CA VAL A 150 25.39 -0.03 2.00
C VAL A 150 24.44 -1.22 1.97
N LYS A 151 24.99 -2.44 2.07
CA LYS A 151 24.20 -3.67 2.21
C LYS A 151 23.96 -3.93 3.71
N PRO A 152 22.72 -3.87 4.22
CA PRO A 152 22.45 -4.12 5.63
C PRO A 152 22.68 -5.59 6.02
N GLN A 153 22.76 -5.83 7.32
CA GLN A 153 22.95 -7.18 7.86
C GLN A 153 21.67 -8.00 7.74
N LYS A 154 21.76 -9.25 7.26
CA LYS A 154 20.61 -10.18 7.19
C LYS A 154 19.91 -10.27 8.55
N GLN A 155 18.57 -10.33 8.56
CA GLN A 155 17.80 -10.47 9.81
C GLN A 155 18.06 -11.85 10.44
N GLN A 156 18.99 -11.90 11.39
CA GLN A 156 19.20 -13.08 12.24
C GLN A 156 18.14 -13.12 13.34
N ASN A 157 17.25 -14.11 13.28
CA ASN A 157 16.30 -14.39 14.35
C ASN A 157 17.05 -14.74 15.64
N LYS A 158 17.10 -13.78 16.58
CA LYS A 158 17.55 -14.01 17.96
C LYS A 158 16.50 -14.86 18.68
N THR A 159 16.62 -16.17 18.55
CA THR A 159 15.82 -17.13 19.35
C THR A 159 16.04 -16.85 20.84
N ASN A 160 14.94 -16.68 21.57
CA ASN A 160 14.95 -16.04 22.89
C ASN A 160 15.31 -17.05 24.00
N SER A 161 16.54 -17.60 23.97
CA SER A 161 17.00 -18.62 24.91
C SER A 161 17.44 -18.03 26.27
N LYS A 162 16.50 -17.39 26.99
CA LYS A 162 16.61 -17.21 28.45
C LYS A 162 16.23 -18.54 29.10
N GLY A 163 17.04 -19.18 29.94
CA GLY A 163 18.44 -18.91 30.28
C GLY A 163 18.83 -19.73 31.53
N ARG A 164 20.10 -20.11 31.68
CA ARG A 164 20.59 -20.74 32.93
C ARG A 164 22.02 -20.34 33.28
N GLU A 165 22.09 -19.33 34.14
CA GLU A 165 23.24 -19.05 35.01
C GLU A 165 23.57 -20.25 35.93
N LYS A 166 24.74 -20.42 36.56
CA LYS A 166 26.01 -19.66 36.61
C LYS A 166 27.08 -20.60 37.19
N ARG A 167 28.34 -20.47 36.76
CA ARG A 167 29.59 -20.47 37.59
C ARG A 167 30.81 -20.53 36.66
N GLY A 168 31.99 -20.11 37.14
CA GLY A 168 33.20 -20.09 36.32
C GLY A 168 34.47 -19.73 37.10
N LYS A 169 35.56 -19.56 36.34
CA LYS A 169 36.94 -19.24 36.75
C LYS A 169 37.64 -20.28 37.64
N GLN A 170 38.72 -20.86 37.07
CA GLN A 170 40.02 -20.89 37.74
C GLN A 170 41.12 -20.56 36.70
N LYS A 171 42.33 -20.22 37.15
CA LYS A 171 43.48 -19.81 36.32
C LYS A 171 44.62 -20.84 36.42
N GLU A 172 45.47 -20.91 35.39
CA GLU A 172 46.95 -20.79 35.38
C GLU A 172 47.47 -21.28 33.99
N ALA A 173 48.36 -20.56 33.27
CA ALA A 173 49.82 -20.42 33.43
C ALA A 173 50.59 -21.75 33.26
N GLU A 174 51.56 -21.94 32.35
CA GLU A 174 52.05 -21.11 31.21
C GLU A 174 52.48 -22.06 30.04
N SER A 175 53.45 -21.90 29.10
CA SER A 175 54.56 -20.97 28.83
C SER A 175 55.04 -21.01 27.34
N SER A 176 56.08 -20.22 27.02
CA SER A 176 57.09 -20.42 25.95
C SER A 176 56.77 -20.15 24.46
N SER A 177 57.15 -18.93 24.03
CA SER A 177 58.21 -18.66 23.04
C SER A 177 58.16 -19.10 21.54
N GLN A 178 57.94 -18.08 20.70
CA GLN A 178 58.81 -17.63 19.57
C GLN A 178 58.68 -18.14 18.11
N ARG A 179 58.68 -17.12 17.22
CA ARG A 179 59.34 -17.00 15.89
C ARG A 179 58.73 -17.60 14.59
N ARG A 180 58.06 -16.70 13.86
CA ARG A 180 58.05 -16.49 12.39
C ARG A 180 59.03 -17.32 11.53
N LYS A 181 58.52 -17.90 10.42
CA LYS A 181 59.12 -17.76 9.07
C LYS A 181 58.08 -17.98 7.95
N LYS A 182 58.45 -17.64 6.70
CA LYS A 182 57.58 -17.61 5.51
C LYS A 182 58.33 -18.18 4.29
N GLY A 183 57.65 -19.02 3.49
CA GLY A 183 58.16 -19.65 2.26
C GLY A 183 57.76 -21.14 2.22
N LYS A 184 57.28 -21.80 1.15
CA LYS A 184 57.07 -21.59 -0.31
C LYS A 184 57.78 -22.69 -1.11
N HIS A 185 57.05 -23.77 -1.38
CA HIS A 185 57.25 -24.78 -2.45
C HIS A 185 55.86 -25.40 -2.70
N VAL A 186 55.25 -25.55 -3.89
CA VAL A 186 55.63 -25.56 -5.32
C VAL A 186 56.03 -26.93 -5.88
N LYS A 187 55.36 -27.31 -7.00
CA LYS A 187 55.30 -28.61 -7.72
C LYS A 187 54.34 -29.63 -7.07
N SER A 188 53.57 -30.46 -7.79
CA SER A 188 53.26 -30.63 -9.24
C SER A 188 51.93 -31.44 -9.36
N SER A 189 51.27 -31.73 -10.51
CA SER A 189 51.73 -31.91 -11.90
C SER A 189 50.57 -31.89 -12.93
N LEU A 190 50.92 -31.69 -14.21
CA LEU A 190 50.45 -32.34 -15.47
C LEU A 190 49.03 -33.00 -15.58
N LYS A 191 48.33 -33.02 -16.74
CA LYS A 191 48.51 -32.43 -18.10
C LYS A 191 47.34 -32.78 -19.05
N GLY A 192 46.71 -31.78 -19.69
CA GLY A 192 45.90 -31.94 -20.92
C GLY A 192 44.51 -32.59 -20.76
N LYS A 193 43.64 -32.61 -21.78
CA LYS A 193 43.73 -31.95 -23.10
C LYS A 193 42.33 -31.78 -23.74
N GLU A 194 42.24 -30.88 -24.71
CA GLU A 194 41.45 -30.88 -25.97
C GLU A 194 40.62 -32.15 -26.32
N ASN A 195 39.46 -32.10 -27.02
CA ASN A 195 38.72 -31.00 -27.68
C ASN A 195 37.28 -31.50 -28.06
N ASP A 196 36.62 -30.81 -29.00
CA ASP A 196 35.54 -31.30 -29.90
C ASP A 196 34.08 -31.19 -29.37
N VAL A 197 33.09 -30.78 -30.18
CA VAL A 197 33.11 -30.26 -31.57
C VAL A 197 31.99 -29.23 -31.83
N ALA A 198 32.02 -28.59 -33.01
CA ALA A 198 31.02 -27.64 -33.52
C ALA A 198 29.66 -28.35 -33.85
N ASP A 199 28.60 -27.74 -34.40
CA ASP A 199 28.45 -26.51 -35.21
C ASP A 199 27.00 -25.95 -35.00
N LYS A 200 26.68 -24.68 -35.30
CA LYS A 200 25.91 -24.20 -36.48
C LYS A 200 24.60 -24.96 -36.82
N MET A 201 23.54 -24.36 -37.40
CA MET A 201 23.40 -23.11 -38.17
C MET A 201 21.91 -22.77 -38.42
N ILE A 202 21.59 -21.56 -38.93
CA ILE A 202 20.47 -21.27 -39.89
C ILE A 202 19.02 -21.44 -39.33
N VAL A 203 17.95 -20.73 -39.72
CA VAL A 203 17.65 -19.45 -40.45
C VAL A 203 16.21 -19.11 -39.99
N GLU A 204 15.90 -17.88 -39.58
CA GLU A 204 15.36 -16.79 -40.41
C GLU A 204 13.99 -17.09 -41.07
N ASP A 205 13.17 -16.05 -41.23
CA ASP A 205 11.96 -15.99 -42.07
C ASP A 205 10.69 -16.79 -41.64
N SER A 206 9.45 -16.31 -41.90
CA SER A 206 9.05 -15.02 -42.49
C SER A 206 7.59 -14.61 -42.20
N ILE A 207 7.36 -13.30 -42.35
CA ILE A 207 6.14 -12.61 -42.85
C ILE A 207 4.79 -12.70 -42.09
N THR A 208 4.29 -11.49 -41.84
CA THR A 208 2.95 -11.10 -41.38
C THR A 208 1.79 -11.49 -42.31
N ILE A 209 0.60 -11.70 -41.73
CA ILE A 209 -0.66 -11.22 -42.32
C ILE A 209 -1.36 -10.35 -41.28
N GLY A 210 -1.72 -9.12 -41.63
CA GLY A 210 -2.50 -8.22 -40.78
C GLY A 210 -3.94 -8.07 -41.25
N VAL A 211 -4.84 -7.73 -40.33
CA VAL A 211 -6.18 -7.21 -40.64
C VAL A 211 -6.43 -6.02 -39.72
N GLU A 212 -6.88 -4.92 -40.31
CA GLU A 212 -7.22 -3.67 -39.63
C GLU A 212 -8.74 -3.45 -39.74
N SER A 213 -9.40 -3.10 -38.63
CA SER A 213 -10.81 -2.68 -38.67
C SER A 213 -11.16 -1.68 -37.56
N THR A 214 -11.00 -0.40 -37.90
CA THR A 214 -11.92 0.72 -37.61
C THR A 214 -12.90 0.60 -36.43
N ILE A 215 -12.83 1.60 -35.55
CA ILE A 215 -13.83 1.88 -34.50
C ILE A 215 -15.16 2.36 -35.10
N THR A 216 -16.26 1.73 -34.71
CA THR A 216 -17.61 2.34 -34.67
C THR A 216 -18.29 1.86 -33.38
N GLY A 217 -18.66 2.79 -32.50
CA GLY A 217 -19.42 2.45 -31.29
C GLY A 217 -20.92 2.70 -31.49
N ASP A 218 -21.75 2.00 -30.70
CA ASP A 218 -23.05 2.53 -30.29
C ASP A 218 -23.39 2.05 -28.87
N THR A 219 -24.33 2.77 -28.27
CA THR A 219 -24.89 2.66 -26.94
C THR A 219 -25.90 1.52 -26.86
N THR A 220 -25.97 0.81 -25.74
CA THR A 220 -27.22 0.60 -24.98
C THR A 220 -26.96 -0.17 -23.69
N GLU A 221 -27.50 0.33 -22.58
CA GLU A 221 -27.65 -0.46 -21.37
C GLU A 221 -28.75 -1.52 -21.56
N LYS A 222 -28.55 -2.72 -21.02
CA LYS A 222 -29.64 -3.63 -20.71
C LYS A 222 -29.47 -4.21 -19.32
N VAL A 223 -30.34 -3.77 -18.41
CA VAL A 223 -30.59 -4.43 -17.14
C VAL A 223 -31.11 -5.83 -17.42
N THR A 224 -30.50 -6.84 -16.80
CA THR A 224 -31.07 -8.17 -16.65
C THR A 224 -31.07 -8.52 -15.17
N GLU A 225 -32.26 -8.60 -14.59
CA GLU A 225 -32.47 -9.17 -13.26
C GLU A 225 -31.94 -10.61 -13.22
N PHE A 226 -31.36 -11.01 -12.10
CA PHE A 226 -31.29 -12.42 -11.72
C PHE A 226 -31.81 -12.59 -10.29
N SER A 227 -32.71 -13.56 -10.14
CA SER A 227 -33.59 -13.72 -8.98
C SER A 227 -32.92 -14.33 -7.76
N ASP A 228 -33.50 -14.07 -6.58
CA ASP A 228 -33.05 -14.59 -5.29
C ASP A 228 -32.87 -16.11 -5.23
N THR A 229 -31.79 -16.55 -4.58
CA THR A 229 -31.76 -17.80 -3.83
C THR A 229 -31.31 -17.51 -2.40
N ALA A 230 -32.28 -17.34 -1.50
CA ALA A 230 -32.01 -17.06 -0.09
C ALA A 230 -31.34 -18.27 0.61
N SER A 231 -30.31 -18.01 1.42
CA SER A 231 -29.78 -18.96 2.40
C SER A 231 -29.61 -18.27 3.74
N LYS A 232 -30.46 -18.62 4.71
CA LYS A 232 -30.37 -18.14 6.09
C LYS A 232 -29.21 -18.82 6.82
N THR A 233 -28.28 -18.03 7.35
CA THR A 233 -27.64 -18.37 8.63
C THR A 233 -27.30 -17.14 9.46
N LYS A 234 -27.95 -17.09 10.63
CA LYS A 234 -27.47 -16.56 11.91
C LYS A 234 -27.24 -15.05 12.03
N ASP A 235 -27.95 -14.52 13.00
CA ASP A 235 -27.80 -13.21 13.61
C ASP A 235 -26.38 -13.02 14.17
N ILE A 236 -25.82 -11.83 13.98
CA ILE A 236 -24.65 -11.31 14.70
C ILE A 236 -25.09 -9.95 15.25
N ASP A 237 -24.83 -9.70 16.53
CA ASP A 237 -25.31 -8.51 17.23
C ASP A 237 -24.84 -7.22 16.55
N MET A 238 -25.80 -6.40 16.11
CA MET A 238 -25.54 -5.05 15.59
C MET A 238 -25.43 -4.03 16.74
N ALA A 239 -24.62 -4.36 17.75
CA ALA A 239 -24.50 -3.64 19.01
C ALA A 239 -23.04 -3.61 19.50
N ASN A 240 -22.21 -2.78 18.85
CA ASN A 240 -21.01 -2.11 19.40
C ASN A 240 -20.33 -1.30 18.29
N MET A 241 -20.87 -0.11 17.98
CA MET A 241 -20.04 1.00 17.51
C MET A 241 -19.51 1.72 18.76
N PRO A 242 -18.25 2.20 18.81
CA PRO A 242 -17.84 3.15 19.82
C PRO A 242 -18.46 4.52 19.51
N ASP A 243 -19.35 4.99 20.38
CA ASP A 243 -19.82 6.39 20.37
C ASP A 243 -18.74 7.28 21.00
N ASP A 244 -17.79 7.75 20.19
CA ASP A 244 -16.81 8.78 20.52
C ASP A 244 -16.69 9.81 19.38
N ASP A 245 -16.18 11.00 19.68
CA ASP A 245 -15.98 12.14 18.76
C ASP A 245 -17.25 12.73 18.10
N MET A 246 -18.36 12.78 18.85
CA MET A 246 -19.37 13.82 18.59
C MET A 246 -18.88 15.15 19.19
N ILE A 247 -18.26 15.99 18.36
CA ILE A 247 -17.73 17.31 18.79
C ILE A 247 -18.88 18.20 19.27
N ASP A 248 -18.83 18.62 20.53
CA ASP A 248 -19.77 19.60 21.10
C ASP A 248 -19.57 20.98 20.44
N VAL A 249 -20.69 21.60 20.07
CA VAL A 249 -20.71 22.86 19.32
C VAL A 249 -20.67 24.10 20.22
N ASP A 250 -20.93 23.96 21.53
CA ASP A 250 -20.89 25.08 22.46
C ASP A 250 -19.46 25.45 22.93
N GLU A 251 -18.50 24.51 22.93
CA GLU A 251 -17.16 24.76 23.52
C GLU A 251 -16.28 25.68 22.66
N LEU A 252 -16.48 25.73 21.33
CA LEU A 252 -15.65 26.53 20.42
C LEU A 252 -15.92 28.05 20.43
N LEU A 253 -16.94 28.54 21.14
CA LEU A 253 -17.26 29.96 21.22
C LEU A 253 -16.49 30.73 22.32
N SER A 254 -15.68 30.04 23.14
CA SER A 254 -15.14 30.61 24.38
C SER A 254 -13.75 31.28 24.28
N ILE A 255 -13.15 31.46 23.09
CA ILE A 255 -11.77 31.94 22.94
C ILE A 255 -11.64 33.18 22.02
N CYS A 256 -12.11 34.34 22.50
CA CYS A 256 -11.55 35.65 22.12
C CYS A 256 -11.86 36.73 23.17
N SER A 257 -10.87 37.10 23.99
CA SER A 257 -10.90 38.29 24.85
C SER A 257 -9.52 38.98 24.83
N PRO A 258 -9.30 40.04 24.03
CA PRO A 258 -8.07 40.81 24.08
C PRO A 258 -8.11 41.83 25.23
N THR A 259 -7.35 41.56 26.30
CA THR A 259 -7.15 42.49 27.41
C THR A 259 -6.25 43.66 27.03
N ASN A 260 -6.83 44.72 26.47
CA ASN A 260 -6.12 46.00 26.27
C ASN A 260 -6.28 46.92 27.49
N VAL A 261 -5.18 47.10 28.24
CA VAL A 261 -5.07 48.12 29.27
C VAL A 261 -4.63 49.43 28.62
N VAL A 262 -5.54 50.41 28.56
CA VAL A 262 -5.21 51.80 28.19
C VAL A 262 -5.84 52.74 29.21
N ASP A 263 -5.00 53.43 29.98
CA ASP A 263 -5.43 54.50 30.88
C ASP A 263 -5.72 55.77 30.06
N SER A 264 -6.93 56.32 30.18
CA SER A 264 -7.38 57.48 29.40
C SER A 264 -8.50 58.25 30.11
N ARG A 265 -8.09 59.03 31.11
CA ARG A 265 -8.90 60.02 31.81
C ARG A 265 -9.29 61.19 30.90
N ALA A 266 -10.48 61.11 30.29
CA ALA A 266 -11.10 62.20 29.53
C ALA A 266 -12.50 62.55 30.08
N ALA A 267 -13.02 63.74 29.74
CA ALA A 267 -14.18 64.33 30.39
C ALA A 267 -15.53 63.76 29.90
N THR A 268 -16.53 63.78 30.78
CA THR A 268 -17.93 63.54 30.45
C THR A 268 -18.46 64.66 29.54
N VAL A 269 -18.67 64.34 28.26
CA VAL A 269 -19.46 65.14 27.31
C VAL A 269 -20.55 64.21 26.76
N ASP A 270 -21.80 64.70 26.74
CA ASP A 270 -22.94 63.91 26.31
C ASP A 270 -22.97 63.77 24.78
N SER A 271 -22.41 62.65 24.28
CA SER A 271 -22.32 62.37 22.85
C SER A 271 -23.63 61.88 22.22
N SER A 272 -24.66 61.59 23.02
CA SER A 272 -25.91 60.95 22.57
C SER A 272 -26.71 61.77 21.54
N THR A 273 -26.54 63.09 21.55
CA THR A 273 -27.25 64.03 20.68
C THR A 273 -26.55 64.31 19.35
N TYR A 274 -25.25 64.06 19.22
CA TYR A 274 -24.49 64.35 17.99
C TYR A 274 -24.49 63.19 16.96
N GLU A 275 -24.60 61.93 17.40
CA GLU A 275 -24.65 60.79 16.47
C GLU A 275 -25.95 60.78 15.65
N ASN A 276 -27.10 60.99 16.31
CA ASN A 276 -28.42 60.90 15.69
C ASN A 276 -28.63 61.86 14.50
N GLN A 277 -28.01 63.05 14.51
CA GLN A 277 -28.15 64.02 13.41
C GLN A 277 -27.41 63.57 12.15
N ASN A 278 -26.30 62.83 12.28
CA ASN A 278 -25.48 62.41 11.13
C ASN A 278 -26.14 61.34 10.26
N LEU A 279 -27.15 60.64 10.76
CA LEU A 279 -27.90 59.60 10.04
C LEU A 279 -29.34 59.98 9.72
N GLN A 280 -29.82 61.18 10.05
CA GLN A 280 -31.21 61.59 9.81
C GLN A 280 -31.61 61.58 8.30
N PHE A 281 -30.62 61.61 7.39
CA PHE A 281 -30.85 61.44 5.95
C PHE A 281 -31.32 60.02 5.54
N LEU A 282 -31.08 58.99 6.37
CA LEU A 282 -31.56 57.61 6.12
C LEU A 282 -33.08 57.51 5.99
N GLU A 283 -33.82 58.44 6.58
CA GLU A 283 -35.29 58.49 6.56
C GLU A 283 -35.84 59.34 5.41
N SER A 284 -35.05 60.25 4.84
CA SER A 284 -35.48 61.08 3.70
C SER A 284 -35.22 60.40 2.36
N SER A 285 -34.06 59.77 2.18
CA SER A 285 -33.63 59.12 0.92
C SER A 285 -34.69 58.20 0.28
N PRO A 286 -35.08 58.44 -0.99
CA PRO A 286 -35.92 57.52 -1.76
C PRO A 286 -35.22 56.19 -2.07
N VAL A 287 -33.90 56.19 -2.29
CA VAL A 287 -33.15 54.98 -2.65
C VAL A 287 -33.06 54.04 -1.46
N LEU A 288 -32.78 54.55 -0.26
CA LEU A 288 -32.76 53.75 0.96
C LEU A 288 -34.16 53.24 1.35
N LYS A 289 -35.25 53.91 0.95
CA LYS A 289 -36.61 53.37 1.06
C LYS A 289 -36.83 52.20 0.11
N PHE A 290 -36.39 52.29 -1.14
CA PHE A 290 -36.44 51.18 -2.09
C PHE A 290 -35.61 49.97 -1.60
N VAL A 291 -34.37 50.17 -1.16
CA VAL A 291 -33.51 49.05 -0.70
C VAL A 291 -34.10 48.37 0.55
N ARG A 292 -34.72 49.10 1.49
CA ARG A 292 -35.45 48.51 2.63
C ARG A 292 -36.72 47.74 2.24
N SER A 293 -37.28 48.00 1.05
CA SER A 293 -38.47 47.31 0.54
C SER A 293 -38.17 46.01 -0.21
N LEU A 294 -36.89 45.64 -0.37
CA LEU A 294 -36.48 44.36 -0.96
C LEU A 294 -36.89 43.19 -0.05
N GLU A 295 -37.24 42.06 -0.68
CA GLU A 295 -37.77 40.86 -0.03
C GLU A 295 -36.87 40.34 1.09
N GLU A 296 -35.55 40.44 0.93
CA GLU A 296 -34.57 39.98 1.92
C GLU A 296 -34.71 40.69 3.27
N PHE A 297 -35.03 41.99 3.26
CA PHE A 297 -35.29 42.79 4.47
C PHE A 297 -36.71 42.61 5.03
N GLN A 298 -37.62 41.96 4.28
CA GLN A 298 -38.91 41.49 4.81
C GLN A 298 -38.76 40.11 5.46
N LEU A 299 -37.93 39.23 4.87
CA LEU A 299 -37.62 37.89 5.39
C LEU A 299 -36.78 37.95 6.68
N ILE A 300 -35.75 38.81 6.71
CA ILE A 300 -34.92 39.06 7.90
C ILE A 300 -34.87 40.58 8.13
N PRO A 301 -35.77 41.13 8.97
CA PRO A 301 -35.78 42.56 9.27
C PRO A 301 -34.52 43.03 10.00
N GLN A 302 -33.81 43.99 9.42
CA GLN A 302 -32.52 44.50 9.91
C GLN A 302 -32.61 45.95 10.41
N LYS A 303 -31.80 46.30 11.42
CA LYS A 303 -31.66 47.67 11.95
C LYS A 303 -30.19 48.09 12.18
N PRO A 304 -29.34 48.06 11.13
CA PRO A 304 -27.95 48.49 11.21
C PRO A 304 -27.80 49.95 11.68
N HIS A 305 -26.81 50.17 12.56
CA HIS A 305 -26.53 51.48 13.17
C HIS A 305 -25.56 52.32 12.33
N PHE A 306 -24.75 51.71 11.46
CA PHE A 306 -23.81 52.38 10.56
C PHE A 306 -22.80 53.36 11.20
N SER A 307 -22.59 53.33 12.52
CA SER A 307 -21.73 54.28 13.25
C SER A 307 -20.33 54.51 12.65
N PRO A 308 -19.61 53.50 12.09
CA PRO A 308 -18.33 53.74 11.42
C PRO A 308 -18.39 54.75 10.26
N LEU A 309 -19.55 54.91 9.62
CA LEU A 309 -19.77 55.89 8.54
C LEU A 309 -19.92 57.33 9.05
N GLY A 310 -19.90 57.55 10.37
CA GLY A 310 -19.81 58.88 11.01
C GLY A 310 -18.50 59.61 10.69
N GLU A 311 -17.41 58.88 10.44
CA GLU A 311 -16.10 59.43 10.06
C GLU A 311 -15.96 59.68 8.55
N CYS A 312 -16.81 59.07 7.73
CA CYS A 312 -16.76 59.17 6.26
C CYS A 312 -17.26 60.53 5.73
N GLU A 313 -16.73 60.97 4.58
CA GLU A 313 -17.20 62.20 3.92
C GLU A 313 -18.70 62.17 3.61
N ALA A 314 -19.39 63.28 3.90
CA ALA A 314 -20.86 63.38 3.78
C ALA A 314 -21.39 63.06 2.37
N VAL A 315 -20.63 63.36 1.31
CA VAL A 315 -20.98 63.07 -0.09
C VAL A 315 -21.05 61.56 -0.36
N CYS A 316 -20.25 60.76 0.35
CA CYS A 316 -20.10 59.32 0.11
C CYS A 316 -20.94 58.46 1.08
N ARG A 317 -21.39 59.00 2.22
CA ARG A 317 -22.12 58.24 3.26
C ARG A 317 -23.30 57.44 2.71
N GLU A 318 -24.17 58.05 1.90
CA GLU A 318 -25.34 57.36 1.36
C GLU A 318 -24.96 56.18 0.44
N GLY A 319 -23.95 56.36 -0.41
CA GLY A 319 -23.43 55.29 -1.26
C GLY A 319 -22.83 54.12 -0.46
N LEU A 320 -22.17 54.41 0.66
CA LEU A 320 -21.64 53.39 1.57
C LEU A 320 -22.77 52.64 2.29
N VAL A 321 -23.80 53.34 2.81
CA VAL A 321 -25.00 52.70 3.39
C VAL A 321 -25.65 51.76 2.38
N ILE A 322 -25.84 52.20 1.12
CA ILE A 322 -26.37 51.37 0.03
C ILE A 322 -25.46 50.17 -0.23
N LYS A 323 -24.12 50.35 -0.27
CA LYS A 323 -23.16 49.25 -0.43
C LYS A 323 -23.37 48.17 0.64
N HIS A 324 -23.36 48.52 1.93
CA HIS A 324 -23.52 47.53 2.99
C HIS A 324 -24.90 46.85 2.97
N MET A 325 -25.99 47.60 2.72
CA MET A 325 -27.33 47.01 2.57
C MET A 325 -27.42 46.02 1.40
N MET A 326 -26.85 46.36 0.24
CA MET A 326 -26.81 45.48 -0.92
C MET A 326 -25.86 44.29 -0.70
N THR A 327 -24.79 44.44 0.07
CA THR A 327 -23.92 43.32 0.45
C THR A 327 -24.68 42.30 1.31
N PHE A 328 -25.49 42.74 2.28
CA PHE A 328 -26.36 41.84 3.07
C PHE A 328 -27.37 41.08 2.19
N VAL A 329 -28.06 41.81 1.29
CA VAL A 329 -28.98 41.23 0.28
C VAL A 329 -28.29 40.17 -0.58
N ASN A 330 -27.09 40.46 -1.06
CA ASN A 330 -26.33 39.54 -1.91
C ASN A 330 -25.85 38.31 -1.12
N VAL A 331 -25.40 38.48 0.13
CA VAL A 331 -25.02 37.36 1.01
C VAL A 331 -26.21 36.43 1.24
N MET A 332 -27.41 36.96 1.51
CA MET A 332 -28.63 36.14 1.61
C MET A 332 -28.93 35.39 0.30
N LYS A 333 -28.84 36.08 -0.85
CA LYS A 333 -29.11 35.52 -2.18
C LYS A 333 -28.14 34.44 -2.62
N GLU A 334 -26.85 34.57 -2.32
CA GLU A 334 -25.90 33.51 -2.64
C GLU A 334 -26.00 32.36 -1.64
N THR A 335 -26.26 32.64 -0.35
CA THR A 335 -26.47 31.59 0.67
C THR A 335 -27.68 30.70 0.36
N SER A 336 -28.75 31.24 -0.23
CA SER A 336 -29.93 30.46 -0.63
C SER A 336 -29.73 29.64 -1.92
N LYS A 337 -28.69 29.93 -2.71
CA LYS A 337 -28.33 29.20 -3.94
C LYS A 337 -27.32 28.07 -3.74
N ILE A 338 -26.73 27.92 -2.55
CA ILE A 338 -25.72 26.89 -2.27
C ILE A 338 -26.32 25.49 -2.52
N GLN A 339 -25.67 24.73 -3.41
CA GLN A 339 -25.98 23.34 -3.77
C GLN A 339 -24.83 22.40 -3.38
N VAL A 340 -25.07 21.09 -3.39
CA VAL A 340 -24.07 20.06 -3.02
C VAL A 340 -22.78 20.15 -3.84
N ASN A 341 -22.92 20.46 -5.13
CA ASN A 341 -21.83 20.67 -6.09
C ASN A 341 -21.13 22.04 -5.98
N THR A 342 -21.62 22.96 -5.14
CA THR A 342 -21.05 24.31 -5.00
C THR A 342 -19.66 24.23 -4.37
N SER A 343 -18.74 25.06 -4.86
CA SER A 343 -17.37 25.13 -4.33
C SER A 343 -17.35 25.66 -2.91
N ARG A 344 -16.55 25.03 -2.04
CA ARG A 344 -16.31 25.44 -0.65
C ARG A 344 -15.87 26.90 -0.56
N SER A 345 -15.06 27.37 -1.52
CA SER A 345 -14.59 28.74 -1.64
C SER A 345 -15.70 29.81 -1.69
N ILE A 346 -16.90 29.46 -2.16
CA ILE A 346 -18.06 30.39 -2.16
C ILE A 346 -18.59 30.56 -0.73
N ILE A 347 -18.68 29.48 0.04
CA ILE A 347 -19.07 29.50 1.45
C ILE A 347 -18.05 30.31 2.25
N ASP A 348 -16.76 30.06 2.03
CA ASP A 348 -15.65 30.76 2.69
C ASP A 348 -15.65 32.27 2.35
N SER A 349 -15.95 32.64 1.10
CA SER A 349 -16.07 34.03 0.68
C SER A 349 -17.28 34.74 1.29
N LEU A 350 -18.41 34.04 1.48
CA LEU A 350 -19.60 34.59 2.12
C LEU A 350 -19.38 34.80 3.62
N LEU A 351 -18.78 33.82 4.31
CA LEU A 351 -18.36 33.95 5.71
C LEU A 351 -17.43 35.15 5.91
N LYS A 352 -16.48 35.39 5.00
CA LYS A 352 -15.55 36.51 5.03
C LYS A 352 -16.22 37.89 4.91
N CYS A 353 -17.43 37.99 4.34
CA CYS A 353 -18.18 39.24 4.26
C CYS A 353 -18.95 39.59 5.54
N LEU A 354 -19.22 38.62 6.44
CA LEU A 354 -20.06 38.83 7.61
C LEU A 354 -19.49 39.84 8.63
N PRO A 355 -18.19 39.86 8.97
CA PRO A 355 -17.65 40.83 9.95
C PRO A 355 -17.74 42.29 9.50
N GLU A 356 -17.69 42.56 8.18
CA GLU A 356 -17.89 43.91 7.64
C GLU A 356 -19.36 44.37 7.79
N LEU A 357 -20.31 43.43 7.76
CA LEU A 357 -21.72 43.71 8.01
C LEU A 357 -22.01 43.85 9.51
N GLU A 358 -21.48 42.96 10.35
CA GLU A 358 -21.68 42.98 11.80
C GLU A 358 -21.15 44.29 12.43
N SER A 359 -19.97 44.76 12.00
CA SER A 359 -19.40 46.05 12.44
C SER A 359 -20.21 47.30 12.04
N HIS A 360 -21.17 47.17 11.12
CA HIS A 360 -22.14 48.21 10.76
C HIS A 360 -23.53 47.98 11.38
N GLY A 361 -23.70 46.92 12.18
CA GLY A 361 -24.91 46.64 12.96
C GLY A 361 -25.90 45.68 12.33
N PHE A 362 -25.52 44.94 11.30
CA PHE A 362 -26.39 43.88 10.75
C PHE A 362 -26.33 42.64 11.66
N ASP A 363 -27.49 42.10 12.04
CA ASP A 363 -27.54 40.80 12.71
C ASP A 363 -27.34 39.70 11.66
N VAL A 364 -26.14 39.12 11.66
CA VAL A 364 -25.70 38.08 10.71
C VAL A 364 -25.63 36.69 11.33
N LYS A 365 -26.03 36.51 12.60
CA LYS A 365 -25.76 35.29 13.38
C LYS A 365 -26.38 34.04 12.78
N GLU A 366 -27.62 34.13 12.32
CA GLU A 366 -28.31 33.01 11.65
C GLU A 366 -27.64 32.65 10.31
N LEU A 367 -27.20 33.65 9.54
CA LEU A 367 -26.46 33.44 8.29
C LEU A 367 -25.08 32.81 8.56
N GLN A 368 -24.38 33.26 9.60
CA GLN A 368 -23.10 32.71 10.05
C GLN A 368 -23.24 31.25 10.49
N SER A 369 -24.20 30.95 11.36
CA SER A 369 -24.52 29.58 11.81
C SER A 369 -24.81 28.66 10.63
N ARG A 370 -25.69 29.09 9.70
CA ARG A 370 -26.04 28.33 8.50
C ARG A 370 -24.84 28.12 7.56
N LEU A 371 -24.02 29.13 7.32
CA LEU A 371 -22.83 29.02 6.45
C LEU A 371 -21.75 28.15 7.08
N LEU A 372 -21.51 28.24 8.40
CA LEU A 372 -20.60 27.34 9.13
C LEU A 372 -21.11 25.89 9.08
N LYS A 373 -22.42 25.65 9.23
CA LYS A 373 -22.99 24.30 9.12
C LYS A 373 -22.84 23.73 7.70
N LEU A 374 -23.03 24.56 6.67
CA LEU A 374 -22.77 24.16 5.27
C LEU A 374 -21.29 23.88 5.01
N GLN A 375 -20.37 24.68 5.58
CA GLN A 375 -18.92 24.46 5.48
C GLN A 375 -18.50 23.13 6.16
N SER A 376 -19.05 22.84 7.34
CA SER A 376 -18.89 21.57 8.06
C SER A 376 -19.41 20.38 7.25
N MET A 377 -20.65 20.46 6.73
CA MET A 377 -21.23 19.39 5.91
C MET A 377 -20.45 19.17 4.61
N LYS A 378 -19.88 20.21 4.01
CA LYS A 378 -18.99 20.09 2.84
C LYS A 378 -17.71 19.31 3.19
N ALA A 379 -17.09 19.60 4.33
CA ALA A 379 -15.92 18.85 4.81
C ALA A 379 -16.23 17.37 5.08
N SER A 380 -17.39 17.07 5.67
CA SER A 380 -17.82 15.68 5.90
C SER A 380 -18.11 14.94 4.59
N LEU A 381 -18.61 15.62 3.55
CA LEU A 381 -18.79 15.04 2.22
C LEU A 381 -17.44 14.71 1.57
N GLU A 382 -16.48 15.64 1.62
CA GLU A 382 -15.11 15.44 1.12
C GLU A 382 -14.44 14.24 1.81
N GLN A 383 -14.62 14.06 3.13
CA GLN A 383 -14.13 12.89 3.88
C GLN A 383 -14.86 11.58 3.61
N LEU A 384 -16.14 11.62 3.22
CA LEU A 384 -16.91 10.43 2.88
C LEU A 384 -16.61 9.94 1.46
N GLU A 385 -16.30 10.87 0.55
CA GLU A 385 -15.91 10.59 -0.82
C GLU A 385 -14.53 9.93 -0.91
N THR A 386 -13.55 10.30 -0.07
CA THR A 386 -12.29 9.55 0.04
C THR A 386 -12.53 8.13 0.55
N LYS A 387 -13.16 7.98 1.73
CA LYS A 387 -13.47 6.67 2.33
C LYS A 387 -14.24 5.74 1.40
N TRP A 388 -15.17 6.27 0.59
CA TRP A 388 -15.89 5.48 -0.42
C TRP A 388 -14.96 4.98 -1.54
N ASN A 389 -14.02 5.80 -2.01
CA ASN A 389 -13.04 5.38 -3.00
C ASN A 389 -12.06 4.34 -2.42
N ASP A 390 -11.65 4.48 -1.16
CA ASP A 390 -10.77 3.53 -0.46
C ASP A 390 -11.42 2.13 -0.38
N VAL A 391 -12.66 2.06 0.13
CA VAL A 391 -13.45 0.81 0.20
C VAL A 391 -13.68 0.21 -1.20
N LYS A 392 -13.92 1.04 -2.20
CA LYS A 392 -14.09 0.64 -3.61
C LYS A 392 -12.80 0.11 -4.23
N CYS A 393 -11.63 0.54 -3.76
CA CYS A 393 -10.33 -0.03 -4.14
C CYS A 393 -10.08 -1.38 -3.45
N GLU A 394 -10.32 -1.48 -2.13
CA GLU A 394 -10.21 -2.75 -1.39
C GLU A 394 -11.11 -3.83 -2.00
N ILE A 395 -12.37 -3.50 -2.35
CA ILE A 395 -13.30 -4.44 -3.02
C ILE A 395 -12.71 -4.98 -4.34
N LYS A 396 -12.05 -4.15 -5.16
CA LYS A 396 -11.39 -4.61 -6.40
C LYS A 396 -10.26 -5.59 -6.10
N ILE A 397 -9.41 -5.25 -5.13
CA ILE A 397 -8.27 -6.07 -4.71
C ILE A 397 -8.77 -7.45 -4.25
N ARG A 398 -9.71 -7.49 -3.29
CA ARG A 398 -10.30 -8.75 -2.78
C ARG A 398 -11.01 -9.57 -3.85
N THR A 399 -11.67 -8.91 -4.81
CA THR A 399 -12.27 -9.61 -5.96
C THR A 399 -11.21 -10.30 -6.81
N SER A 400 -10.09 -9.63 -7.09
CA SER A 400 -8.98 -10.22 -7.87
C SER A 400 -8.29 -11.37 -7.12
N GLU A 401 -8.01 -11.21 -5.82
CA GLU A 401 -7.50 -12.28 -4.95
C GLU A 401 -8.42 -13.50 -4.98
N GLY A 402 -9.73 -13.29 -4.82
CA GLY A 402 -10.75 -14.34 -4.86
C GLY A 402 -10.77 -15.09 -6.20
N THR A 403 -10.62 -14.40 -7.34
CA THR A 403 -10.52 -15.07 -8.65
C THR A 403 -9.27 -15.93 -8.80
N LYS A 404 -8.13 -15.49 -8.26
CA LYS A 404 -6.88 -16.26 -8.27
C LYS A 404 -6.98 -17.51 -7.38
N ILE A 405 -7.44 -17.34 -6.14
CA ILE A 405 -7.64 -18.44 -5.20
C ILE A 405 -8.63 -19.48 -5.76
N LYS A 406 -9.70 -19.02 -6.45
CA LYS A 406 -10.61 -19.93 -7.14
C LYS A 406 -9.92 -20.71 -8.24
N ALA A 407 -9.10 -20.09 -9.08
CA ALA A 407 -8.39 -20.80 -10.14
C ALA A 407 -7.40 -21.84 -9.59
N GLU A 408 -6.71 -21.55 -8.48
CA GLU A 408 -5.83 -22.50 -7.78
C GLU A 408 -6.62 -23.66 -7.16
N LEU A 409 -7.81 -23.41 -6.60
CA LEU A 409 -8.73 -24.44 -6.08
C LEU A 409 -9.30 -25.32 -7.21
N ASP A 410 -9.72 -24.71 -8.32
CA ASP A 410 -10.21 -25.40 -9.51
C ASP A 410 -9.10 -26.27 -10.14
N ASP A 411 -7.81 -26.00 -9.88
CA ASP A 411 -6.68 -26.83 -10.34
C ASP A 411 -6.31 -27.95 -9.36
N ALA A 412 -6.18 -27.64 -8.07
CA ALA A 412 -5.95 -28.64 -7.03
C ALA A 412 -7.05 -29.73 -7.00
N THR A 413 -8.29 -29.36 -7.34
CA THR A 413 -9.41 -30.30 -7.47
C THR A 413 -9.19 -31.33 -8.60
N LYS A 414 -8.60 -30.92 -9.73
CA LYS A 414 -8.25 -31.85 -10.84
C LYS A 414 -7.08 -32.75 -10.46
N GLU A 415 -6.09 -32.24 -9.72
CA GLU A 415 -4.98 -33.07 -9.26
C GLU A 415 -5.47 -34.16 -8.29
N ILE A 416 -6.42 -33.84 -7.39
CA ILE A 416 -7.07 -34.82 -6.51
C ILE A 416 -7.79 -35.91 -7.32
N GLU A 417 -8.63 -35.55 -8.29
CA GLU A 417 -9.34 -36.50 -9.17
C GLU A 417 -8.37 -37.48 -9.87
N VAL A 418 -7.26 -36.95 -10.39
CA VAL A 418 -6.19 -37.72 -11.05
C VAL A 418 -5.37 -38.58 -10.07
N LEU A 419 -5.33 -38.23 -8.78
CA LEU A 419 -4.70 -39.05 -7.74
C LEU A 419 -5.63 -40.17 -7.24
N GLU A 420 -6.94 -39.93 -7.19
CA GLU A 420 -7.94 -40.94 -6.82
C GLU A 420 -8.00 -42.08 -7.86
N GLU A 421 -7.98 -41.77 -9.16
CA GLU A 421 -7.89 -42.79 -10.23
C GLU A 421 -6.62 -43.65 -10.07
N LYS A 422 -5.47 -43.02 -9.81
CA LYS A 422 -4.19 -43.73 -9.59
C LYS A 422 -4.23 -44.63 -8.35
N MET A 423 -4.98 -44.24 -7.30
CA MET A 423 -5.18 -45.07 -6.12
C MET A 423 -6.05 -46.31 -6.41
N GLU A 424 -7.12 -46.19 -7.20
CA GLU A 424 -7.93 -47.34 -7.59
C GLU A 424 -7.10 -48.37 -8.38
N VAL A 425 -6.33 -47.92 -9.38
CA VAL A 425 -5.42 -48.77 -10.16
C VAL A 425 -4.38 -49.46 -9.27
N ALA A 426 -3.87 -48.77 -8.23
CA ALA A 426 -2.91 -49.34 -7.28
C ALA A 426 -3.53 -50.42 -6.37
N GLU A 427 -4.74 -50.18 -5.84
CA GLU A 427 -5.47 -51.18 -5.04
C GLU A 427 -5.86 -52.41 -5.86
N GLU A 428 -6.27 -52.23 -7.12
CA GLU A 428 -6.56 -53.35 -8.02
C GLU A 428 -5.30 -54.18 -8.34
N LYS A 429 -4.16 -53.53 -8.56
CA LYS A 429 -2.87 -54.22 -8.71
C LYS A 429 -2.48 -55.00 -7.44
N LYS A 430 -2.75 -54.44 -6.25
CA LYS A 430 -2.51 -55.07 -4.95
C LYS A 430 -3.38 -56.32 -4.74
N LYS A 431 -4.67 -56.28 -5.07
CA LYS A 431 -5.56 -57.47 -5.04
C LYS A 431 -5.02 -58.61 -5.92
N ARG A 432 -4.59 -58.31 -7.15
CA ARG A 432 -4.03 -59.31 -8.09
C ARG A 432 -2.76 -59.97 -7.53
N LEU A 433 -1.86 -59.19 -6.93
CA LEU A 433 -0.63 -59.71 -6.32
C LEU A 433 -0.91 -60.60 -5.09
N LEU A 434 -1.93 -60.28 -4.27
CA LEU A 434 -2.35 -61.13 -3.16
C LEU A 434 -2.86 -62.50 -3.64
N SER A 435 -3.74 -62.52 -4.65
CA SER A 435 -4.26 -63.77 -5.22
C SER A 435 -3.15 -64.64 -5.85
N LEU A 436 -2.21 -64.03 -6.57
CA LEU A 436 -1.05 -64.74 -7.11
C LEU A 436 -0.15 -65.32 -6.01
N ASN A 437 0.03 -64.59 -4.90
CA ASN A 437 0.78 -65.06 -3.75
C ASN A 437 0.08 -66.25 -3.05
N GLU A 438 -1.25 -66.25 -2.94
CA GLU A 438 -2.01 -67.41 -2.43
C GLU A 438 -1.84 -68.65 -3.34
N GLU A 439 -1.90 -68.46 -4.65
CA GLU A 439 -1.67 -69.55 -5.63
C GLU A 439 -0.24 -70.13 -5.52
N ILE A 440 0.77 -69.27 -5.38
CA ILE A 440 2.17 -69.66 -5.18
C ILE A 440 2.33 -70.44 -3.85
N ASN A 441 1.74 -69.96 -2.76
CA ASN A 441 1.82 -70.64 -1.46
C ASN A 441 1.14 -72.01 -1.49
N SER A 442 0.01 -72.15 -2.20
CA SER A 442 -0.65 -73.44 -2.43
C SER A 442 0.23 -74.41 -3.24
N LYS A 443 0.86 -73.94 -4.32
CA LYS A 443 1.83 -74.74 -5.10
C LYS A 443 3.05 -75.16 -4.27
N ILE A 444 3.56 -74.28 -3.40
CA ILE A 444 4.67 -74.61 -2.47
C ILE A 444 4.24 -75.70 -1.48
N ALA A 445 3.01 -75.65 -0.95
CA ALA A 445 2.50 -76.68 -0.04
C ALA A 445 2.38 -78.06 -0.71
N THR A 446 1.85 -78.12 -1.94
CA THR A 446 1.75 -79.40 -2.68
C THR A 446 3.12 -79.96 -3.08
N LEU A 447 4.09 -79.10 -3.42
CA LEU A 447 5.45 -79.52 -3.72
C LEU A 447 6.18 -80.07 -2.48
N LYS A 448 6.04 -79.42 -1.31
CA LYS A 448 6.58 -79.93 -0.04
C LYS A 448 6.04 -81.31 0.31
N SER A 449 4.72 -81.48 0.29
CA SER A 449 4.09 -82.79 0.57
C SER A 449 4.57 -83.91 -0.38
N ARG A 450 5.01 -83.59 -1.60
CA ARG A 450 5.60 -84.56 -2.52
C ARG A 450 7.09 -84.79 -2.24
N ASP A 451 7.82 -83.77 -1.79
CA ASP A 451 9.22 -83.87 -1.35
C ASP A 451 9.34 -84.78 -0.11
N ASP A 452 8.43 -84.60 0.85
CA ASP A 452 8.30 -85.45 2.05
C ASP A 452 8.11 -86.94 1.68
N LEU A 453 7.16 -87.24 0.78
CA LEU A 453 6.89 -88.60 0.28
C LEU A 453 8.09 -89.23 -0.46
N ILE A 454 8.80 -88.44 -1.27
CA ILE A 454 10.03 -88.89 -1.95
C ILE A 454 11.13 -89.16 -0.92
N GLY A 455 11.22 -88.36 0.15
CA GLY A 455 12.12 -88.59 1.28
C GLY A 455 11.87 -89.91 1.99
N GLU A 456 10.60 -90.25 2.26
CA GLU A 456 10.21 -91.55 2.85
C GLU A 456 10.61 -92.73 1.97
N ASP A 457 10.31 -92.69 0.67
CA ASP A 457 10.68 -93.78 -0.26
C ASP A 457 12.21 -93.89 -0.43
N ILE A 458 12.97 -92.78 -0.40
CA ILE A 458 14.44 -92.81 -0.39
C ILE A 458 14.98 -93.50 0.86
N GLN A 459 14.48 -93.16 2.06
CA GLN A 459 14.91 -93.80 3.32
C GLN A 459 14.62 -95.31 3.32
N LYS A 460 13.44 -95.69 2.80
CA LYS A 460 13.00 -97.08 2.66
C LYS A 460 13.87 -97.88 1.67
N VAL A 461 14.27 -97.28 0.55
CA VAL A 461 15.23 -97.87 -0.39
C VAL A 461 16.62 -98.01 0.25
N GLN A 462 17.10 -96.99 0.96
CA GLN A 462 18.38 -97.04 1.68
C GLN A 462 18.40 -98.14 2.75
N HIS A 463 17.33 -98.28 3.53
CA HIS A 463 17.17 -99.36 4.51
C HIS A 463 17.21 -100.75 3.86
N ASN A 464 16.51 -100.93 2.73
CA ASN A 464 16.51 -102.19 1.99
C ASN A 464 17.89 -102.54 1.42
N ILE A 465 18.64 -101.56 0.91
CA ILE A 465 20.02 -101.74 0.43
C ILE A 465 20.94 -102.16 1.60
N ALA A 466 20.84 -101.48 2.75
CA ALA A 466 21.63 -101.82 3.93
C ALA A 466 21.34 -103.23 4.45
N SER A 467 20.06 -103.61 4.53
CA SER A 467 19.63 -104.96 4.93
C SER A 467 20.15 -106.05 3.98
N LEU A 468 20.10 -105.80 2.66
CA LEU A 468 20.60 -106.74 1.65
C LEU A 468 22.14 -106.87 1.72
N ALA A 469 22.88 -105.77 1.93
CA ALA A 469 24.34 -105.78 2.02
C ALA A 469 24.90 -106.52 3.25
N ILE A 470 24.10 -106.62 4.33
CA ILE A 470 24.46 -107.33 5.58
C ILE A 470 24.01 -108.82 5.54
N SER A 471 23.22 -109.21 4.54
CA SER A 471 22.67 -110.58 4.44
C SER A 471 23.75 -111.63 4.12
N PRO A 472 23.71 -112.84 4.73
CA PRO A 472 24.68 -113.88 4.45
C PRO A 472 24.63 -114.38 3.00
N TRP A 473 25.81 -114.48 2.39
CA TRP A 473 26.01 -115.13 1.09
C TRP A 473 25.83 -116.65 1.25
N LYS A 474 25.15 -117.30 0.29
CA LYS A 474 24.89 -118.74 0.26
C LYS A 474 25.79 -119.46 -0.73
#